data_AF-A0A661WET3-F1
#
_entry.id   AF-A0A661WET3-F1
#
_cell.length_a   1.000
_cell.length_b   1.000
_cell.length_c   1.000
_cell.angle_alpha   90.00
_cell.angle_beta   90.00
_cell.angle_gamma   90.00
#
_symmetry.space_group_name_H-M   'P 1'
#
loop_
_entity.id
_entity.type
_entity.pdbx_description
1 polymer ?
#
loop_
_entity_poly.entity_id
_entity_poly.type
_entity_poly.pdbx_seq_one_letter_code
_entity_poly.pdbx_strand_id
1 'polypeptide(L)' 'MNQDELTGSESVYGLLGWLTAREEAVTFSANHNAAIAAQLAKQFCEENKLEEPRDDWTSRLTHPNGEIS' A
#
# COMPACT_ATOMS: atom_id res chain seq x y z
N MET A 1 10.47 -8.00 22.81
CA MET A 1 9.66 -7.58 21.65
C MET A 1 10.42 -8.09 20.44
N ASN A 2 9.83 -8.96 19.63
CA ASN A 2 10.46 -9.40 18.38
C ASN A 2 10.64 -8.15 17.51
N GLN A 3 11.87 -7.90 17.08
CA GLN A 3 12.25 -6.75 16.22
C GLN A 3 12.07 -7.08 14.73
N ASP A 4 11.34 -8.15 14.41
CA ASP A 4 11.31 -8.75 13.08
C ASP A 4 10.11 -8.31 12.22
N GLU A 5 9.17 -7.53 12.77
CA GLU A 5 7.97 -7.07 12.05
C GLU A 5 8.10 -5.61 11.64
N LEU A 6 7.80 -5.32 10.36
CA LEU A 6 7.75 -3.96 9.84
C LEU A 6 6.66 -3.15 10.55
N THR A 7 7.00 -1.94 10.96
CA THR A 7 5.98 -0.96 11.37
C THR A 7 5.10 -0.58 10.18
N GLY A 8 3.91 -0.03 10.46
CA GLY A 8 3.02 0.47 9.41
C GLY A 8 3.69 1.54 8.54
N SER A 9 4.47 2.44 9.14
CA SER A 9 5.23 3.45 8.39
C SER A 9 6.32 2.84 7.51
N GLU A 10 7.07 1.85 8.01
CA GLU A 10 8.11 1.19 7.21
C GLU A 10 7.51 0.44 6.03
N SER A 11 6.35 -0.20 6.22
CA SER A 11 5.61 -0.86 5.14
C SER A 11 5.20 0.12 4.04
N VAL A 12 4.70 1.32 4.42
CA VAL A 12 4.34 2.37 3.45
C VAL A 12 5.55 2.88 2.69
N TYR A 13 6.65 3.21 3.39
CA TYR A 13 7.87 3.69 2.74
C TYR A 13 8.55 2.60 1.89
N GLY A 14 8.54 1.35 2.34
CA GLY A 14 9.05 0.20 1.60
C GLY A 14 8.28 -0.04 0.31
N LEU A 15 6.94 0.01 0.36
CA LEU A 15 6.09 -0.09 -0.84
C LEU A 15 6.43 1.01 -1.84
N LEU A 16 6.49 2.27 -1.40
CA LEU A 16 6.80 3.40 -2.27
C LEU A 16 8.23 3.30 -2.86
N GLY A 17 9.21 2.86 -2.05
CA GLY A 17 10.58 2.62 -2.51
C GLY A 17 10.69 1.49 -3.52
N TRP A 18 9.92 0.42 -3.37
CA TRP A 18 9.84 -0.64 -4.37
C TRP A 18 9.18 -0.17 -5.65
N LEU A 19 8.07 0.56 -5.57
CA LEU A 19 7.35 1.07 -6.73
C LEU A 19 8.20 1.99 -7.62
N THR A 20 9.09 2.79 -7.03
CA THR A 20 10.00 3.69 -7.78
C THR A 20 11.17 2.97 -8.43
N ALA A 21 11.46 1.73 -8.01
CA ALA A 21 12.53 0.90 -8.56
C ALA A 21 12.07 -0.05 -9.68
N ARG A 22 10.77 -0.09 -10.00
CA ARG A 22 10.22 -0.98 -11.02
C ARG A 22 10.62 -0.54 -12.43
N GLU A 23 10.82 -1.52 -13.32
CA GLU A 23 11.09 -1.29 -14.73
C GLU A 23 9.87 -0.71 -15.47
N GLU A 24 8.68 -1.21 -15.15
CA GLU A 24 7.42 -0.75 -15.75
C GLU A 24 6.82 0.42 -14.96
N ALA A 25 6.55 1.52 -15.67
CA ALA A 25 5.86 2.67 -15.10
C ALA A 25 4.38 2.37 -14.81
N VAL A 26 3.90 2.83 -13.66
CA VAL A 26 2.47 2.80 -13.31
C VAL A 26 1.98 4.21 -13.05
N THR A 27 0.91 4.59 -13.73
CA THR A 27 0.29 5.91 -13.58
C THR A 27 -0.84 5.84 -12.55
N PHE A 28 -0.69 6.58 -11.47
CA PHE A 28 -1.73 6.77 -10.47
C PHE A 28 -2.48 8.08 -10.76
N SER A 29 -3.75 7.99 -11.13
CA SER A 29 -4.65 9.15 -11.15
C SER A 29 -6.10 8.71 -11.05
N ALA A 30 -6.99 9.64 -10.69
CA ALA A 30 -8.43 9.40 -10.63
C ALA A 30 -9.05 8.95 -11.97
N ASN A 31 -8.35 9.15 -13.09
CA ASN A 31 -8.82 8.79 -14.43
C ASN A 31 -8.21 7.49 -14.97
N HIS A 32 -7.32 6.83 -14.21
CA HIS A 32 -6.71 5.56 -14.58
C HIS A 32 -7.25 4.41 -13.71
N ASN A 33 -7.05 3.18 -14.18
CA ASN A 33 -7.51 1.99 -13.46
C ASN A 33 -6.77 1.83 -12.12
N ALA A 34 -7.49 1.94 -11.01
CA ALA A 34 -6.94 1.76 -9.67
C ALA A 34 -6.61 0.29 -9.32
N ALA A 35 -7.08 -0.69 -10.11
CA ALA A 35 -6.87 -2.10 -9.83
C ALA A 35 -5.38 -2.49 -9.77
N ILE A 36 -4.53 -1.87 -10.62
CA ILE A 36 -3.09 -2.14 -10.61
C ILE A 36 -2.44 -1.71 -9.30
N ALA A 37 -2.91 -0.62 -8.68
CA ALA A 37 -2.42 -0.15 -7.39
C ALA A 37 -2.65 -1.19 -6.30
N ALA A 38 -3.87 -1.73 -6.24
CA ALA A 38 -4.25 -2.75 -5.26
C ALA A 38 -3.48 -4.06 -5.47
N GLN A 39 -3.27 -4.47 -6.72
CA GLN A 39 -2.49 -5.68 -7.05
C GLN A 39 -1.03 -5.55 -6.59
N LEU A 40 -0.40 -4.40 -6.83
CA LEU A 40 0.98 -4.15 -6.41
C LEU A 40 1.12 -4.06 -4.90
N ALA A 41 0.18 -3.39 -4.22
CA ALA A 41 0.14 -3.36 -2.76
C ALA A 41 -0.01 -4.77 -2.18
N LYS A 42 -0.91 -5.59 -2.74
CA LYS A 42 -1.09 -6.98 -2.35
C LYS A 42 0.19 -7.80 -2.53
N GLN A 43 0.84 -7.69 -3.70
CA GLN A 43 2.11 -8.37 -3.96
C GLN A 43 3.18 -7.99 -2.92
N PHE A 44 3.28 -6.71 -2.57
CA PHE A 44 4.21 -6.24 -1.55
C PHE A 44 3.87 -6.83 -0.16
N CYS A 45 2.59 -6.86 0.22
CA CYS A 45 2.15 -7.45 1.48
C CYS A 45 2.47 -8.95 1.55
N GLU A 46 2.24 -9.71 0.48
CA GLU A 46 2.53 -11.14 0.41
C GLU A 46 4.04 -11.43 0.55
N GLU A 47 4.89 -10.69 -0.16
CA GLU A 47 6.35 -10.86 -0.11
C GLU A 47 6.92 -10.53 1.28
N ASN A 48 6.35 -9.53 1.95
CA ASN A 48 6.76 -9.10 3.29
C ASN A 48 5.97 -9.79 4.42
N LYS A 49 5.08 -10.74 4.09
CA LYS A 49 4.24 -11.50 5.05
C LYS A 49 3.44 -10.59 5.98
N LEU A 50 2.96 -9.46 5.46
CA LEU A 50 2.09 -8.54 6.19
C LEU A 50 0.70 -9.15 6.37
N GLU A 51 0.06 -8.87 7.50
CA GLU A 51 -1.32 -9.31 7.76
C GLU A 51 -2.30 -8.69 6.74
N GLU A 52 -3.36 -9.44 6.43
CA GLU A 52 -4.45 -8.95 5.58
C GLU A 52 -5.15 -7.72 6.23
N PRO A 53 -5.60 -6.75 5.41
CA PRO A 53 -6.39 -5.64 5.92
C PRO A 53 -7.66 -6.12 6.62
N ARG A 54 -8.01 -5.48 7.74
CA ARG A 54 -9.27 -5.74 8.48
C ARG A 54 -10.45 -5.22 7.70
N ASP A 55 -11.61 -5.88 7.71
CA ASP A 55 -12.80 -5.47 6.96
C ASP A 55 -13.18 -3.97 7.10
N ASP A 56 -12.95 -3.37 8.26
CA ASP A 56 -13.29 -1.98 8.57
C ASP A 56 -12.12 -0.99 8.44
N TRP A 57 -11.00 -1.39 7.85
CA TRP A 57 -9.76 -0.59 7.84
C TRP A 57 -9.93 0.79 7.17
N THR A 58 -10.74 0.89 6.13
CA THR A 58 -10.98 2.14 5.37
C THR A 58 -11.63 3.21 6.23
N SER A 59 -12.53 2.82 7.15
CA SER A 59 -13.20 3.74 8.09
C SER A 59 -12.25 4.36 9.12
N ARG A 60 -11.01 3.84 9.22
CA ARG A 60 -9.99 4.24 10.18
C ARG A 60 -8.90 5.12 9.56
N LEU A 61 -8.97 5.40 8.26
CA LEU A 61 -7.99 6.22 7.56
C LEU A 61 -8.33 7.71 7.68
N THR A 62 -7.29 8.53 7.85
CA THR A 62 -7.38 9.97 7.65
C THR A 62 -6.62 10.33 6.39
N HIS A 63 -7.35 10.79 5.37
CA HIS A 63 -6.75 11.21 4.12
C HIS A 63 -6.34 12.69 4.19
N PRO A 64 -5.22 13.09 3.55
CA PRO A 64 -4.73 14.47 3.59
C PRO A 64 -5.72 15.55 3.12
N ASN A 65 -6.78 15.18 2.37
CA ASN A 65 -7.78 16.10 1.83
C ASN A 65 -9.26 15.62 2.01
N GLY A 66 -9.54 14.70 2.95
CA GLY A 66 -10.88 14.12 3.17
C GLY A 66 -11.13 12.77 2.48
N GLU A 67 -12.29 12.14 2.71
CA GLU A 67 -12.61 10.79 2.17
C GLU A 67 -12.48 10.74 0.65
N ILE A 68 -11.69 9.78 0.16
CA ILE A 68 -11.68 9.41 -1.26
C ILE A 68 -12.46 8.09 -1.35
N SER A 69 -13.62 8.14 -2.00
CA SER A 69 -14.50 7.01 -2.30
C SER A 69 -14.00 6.17 -3.46
#